data_AF-A0A8J5NB02-F1
#
_entry.id   AF-A0A8J5NB02-F1
#
_cell.length_a   1.000
_cell.length_b   1.000
_cell.length_c   1.000
_cell.angle_alpha   90.00
_cell.angle_beta   90.00
_cell.angle_gamma   90.00
#
_symmetry.space_group_name_H-M   'P 1'
#
loop_
_entity.id
_entity.type
_entity.pdbx_description
1 polymer ?
#
loop_
_entity_poly.entity_id
_entity_poly.type
_entity_poly.pdbx_seq_one_letter_code
_entity_poly.pdbx_strand_id
1 'polypeptide(L)'
;MTRTLTLGESNSALLVNTVIEKLEASGTLGEGVVVRLSGLLQTDDRLALKEITCQLKLENATANKVFGSFAENLAFLLESLRCGSKETSKPVIFILDEFDLFCHHRNQTLLYNLFDVAQSA
;
A
#
# COMPACT_ATOMS: atom_id res chain seq x y z
N MET A 1 -11.65 12.29 3.92
CA MET A 1 -12.26 10.95 3.98
C MET A 1 -12.92 10.69 2.63
N THR A 2 -12.19 10.11 1.68
CA THR A 2 -12.69 9.85 0.33
C THR A 2 -12.22 8.46 -0.07
N ARG A 3 -13.11 7.47 0.02
CA ARG A 3 -12.86 6.11 -0.47
C ARG A 3 -13.72 5.92 -1.72
N THR A 4 -13.08 5.79 -2.88
CA THR A 4 -13.75 5.45 -4.13
C THR A 4 -13.12 4.18 -4.66
N LEU A 5 -13.85 3.07 -4.58
CA LEU A 5 -13.52 1.84 -5.31
C LEU A 5 -13.97 2.05 -6.76
N THR A 6 -13.02 2.23 -7.67
CA THR A 6 -13.32 2.34 -9.11
C THR A 6 -13.24 0.95 -9.73
N LEU A 7 -14.40 0.33 -9.96
CA LEU A 7 -14.50 -0.83 -10.85
C LEU A 7 -14.65 -0.28 -12.27
N GLY A 8 -13.72 -0.57 -13.18
CA GLY A 8 -13.86 -0.12 -14.56
C GLY A 8 -13.00 -0.91 -15.54
N GLU A 9 -13.45 -0.99 -16.79
CA GLU A 9 -12.70 -1.60 -17.89
C GLU A 9 -11.54 -0.70 -18.33
N SER A 10 -10.42 -1.33 -18.73
CA SER A 10 -9.12 -0.86 -19.27
C SER A 10 -8.78 0.66 -19.26
N ASN A 11 -9.71 1.51 -19.68
CA ASN A 11 -9.61 2.97 -19.61
C ASN A 11 -9.60 3.52 -18.17
N SER A 12 -10.24 2.85 -17.21
CA SER A 12 -10.24 3.26 -15.79
C SER A 12 -8.85 3.20 -15.16
N ALA A 13 -8.08 2.14 -15.43
CA ALA A 13 -6.71 1.98 -14.96
C ALA A 13 -5.78 3.05 -15.55
N LEU A 14 -5.97 3.37 -16.85
CA LEU A 14 -5.25 4.46 -17.50
C LEU A 14 -5.57 5.82 -16.87
N LEU A 15 -6.83 6.06 -16.48
CA LEU A 15 -7.23 7.29 -15.80
C LEU A 15 -6.63 7.39 -14.39
N VAL A 16 -6.63 6.30 -13.62
CA VAL A 16 -5.99 6.27 -12.28
C VAL A 16 -4.50 6.57 -12.41
N ASN A 17 -3.81 5.91 -13.33
CA ASN A 17 -2.38 6.16 -13.58
C ASN A 17 -2.14 7.60 -14.02
N THR A 18 -2.95 8.13 -14.94
CA THR A 18 -2.82 9.53 -15.41
C THR A 18 -3.07 10.54 -14.30
N VAL A 19 -4.03 10.27 -13.40
CA VAL A 19 -4.34 11.15 -12.26
C VAL A 19 -3.22 11.11 -11.23
N ILE A 20 -2.61 9.94 -11.00
CA ILE A 20 -1.48 9.80 -10.08
C ILE A 20 -0.23 10.45 -10.66
N GLU A 21 0.09 10.22 -11.93
CA GLU A 21 1.18 10.93 -12.61
C GLU A 21 0.97 12.44 -12.58
N LYS A 22 -0.28 12.90 -12.74
CA LYS A 22 -0.61 14.33 -12.60
C LYS A 22 -0.47 14.83 -11.18
N LEU A 23 -0.81 14.03 -10.17
CA LEU A 23 -0.67 14.37 -8.74
C LEU A 23 0.79 14.39 -8.29
N GLU A 24 1.62 13.50 -8.83
CA GLU A 24 3.08 13.50 -8.66
C GLU A 24 3.68 14.72 -9.37
N ALA A 25 3.27 14.99 -10.61
CA ALA A 25 3.75 16.13 -11.39
C ALA A 25 3.28 17.49 -10.84
N SER A 26 2.10 17.55 -10.22
CA SER A 26 1.56 18.77 -9.61
C SER A 26 2.14 19.05 -8.22
N GLY A 27 2.98 18.16 -7.69
CA GLY A 27 3.65 18.32 -6.40
C GLY A 27 2.69 18.41 -5.20
N THR A 28 1.40 18.13 -5.40
CA THR A 28 0.34 18.31 -4.39
C THR A 28 0.38 17.21 -3.33
N LEU A 29 1.04 16.09 -3.63
CA LEU A 29 1.24 14.98 -2.70
C LEU A 29 2.46 15.16 -1.78
N GLY A 30 3.32 16.16 -2.02
CA GLY A 30 4.55 16.35 -1.26
C GLY A 30 5.42 15.08 -1.21
N GLU A 31 5.71 14.60 0.01
CA GLU A 31 6.46 13.37 0.29
C GLU A 31 5.57 12.10 0.38
N GLY A 32 4.36 12.11 -0.18
CA GLY A 32 3.48 10.94 -0.19
C GLY A 32 4.11 9.75 -0.92
N VAL A 33 3.89 8.53 -0.40
CA VAL A 33 4.43 7.30 -0.98
C VAL A 33 3.29 6.50 -1.62
N VAL A 34 3.43 6.20 -2.91
CA VAL A 34 2.51 5.33 -3.63
C VAL A 34 3.07 3.92 -3.61
N VAL A 35 2.26 2.97 -3.12
CA VAL A 35 2.58 1.55 -3.10
C VAL A 35 1.69 0.83 -4.11
N ARG A 36 2.30 0.23 -5.12
CA ARG A 36 1.60 -0.51 -6.18
C ARG A 36 1.83 -2.01 -6.03
N LEU A 37 0.74 -2.76 -5.97
CA LEU A 37 0.74 -4.22 -5.96
C LEU A 37 -0.10 -4.72 -7.13
N SER A 38 0.40 -5.71 -7.85
CA SER A 38 -0.32 -6.42 -8.90
C SER A 38 -0.55 -7.86 -8.47
N GLY A 39 -1.81 -8.29 -8.51
CA GLY A 39 -2.20 -9.65 -8.16
C GLY A 39 -1.54 -10.73 -9.04
N LEU A 40 -1.03 -10.36 -10.22
CA LEU A 40 -0.28 -11.26 -11.10
C LEU A 40 1.16 -11.51 -10.62
N LEU A 41 1.78 -10.51 -9.98
CA LEU A 41 3.17 -10.61 -9.48
C LEU A 41 3.19 -11.10 -8.03
N GLN A 42 2.33 -10.55 -7.19
CA GLN A 42 2.27 -10.90 -5.78
C GLN A 42 1.21 -11.96 -5.54
N THR A 43 1.50 -13.19 -5.94
CA THR A 43 0.60 -14.35 -5.79
C THR A 43 0.51 -14.89 -4.35
N ASP A 44 1.29 -14.32 -3.42
CA ASP A 44 1.33 -14.68 -2.01
C ASP A 44 1.44 -13.39 -1.18
N ASP A 45 0.76 -13.34 -0.03
CA ASP A 45 0.82 -12.24 0.92
C ASP A 45 2.27 -11.94 1.35
N ARG A 46 3.16 -12.94 1.40
CA ARG A 46 4.58 -12.73 1.70
C ARG A 46 5.31 -11.93 0.63
N LEU A 47 4.98 -12.16 -0.65
CA LEU A 47 5.53 -11.40 -1.78
C LEU A 47 4.98 -9.98 -1.76
N ALA A 48 3.68 -9.82 -1.49
CA ALA A 48 3.07 -8.51 -1.29
C ALA A 48 3.78 -7.71 -0.19
N LEU A 49 4.03 -8.32 0.96
CA LEU A 49 4.69 -7.64 2.08
C LEU A 49 6.13 -7.21 1.77
N LYS A 50 6.88 -8.07 1.07
CA LYS A 50 8.24 -7.76 0.64
C LYS A 50 8.24 -6.57 -0.34
N GLU A 51 7.31 -6.57 -1.29
CA GLU A 51 7.14 -5.47 -2.25
C GLU A 51 6.77 -4.15 -1.54
N ILE A 52 5.81 -4.19 -0.61
CA ILE A 52 5.44 -3.02 0.22
C ILE A 52 6.69 -2.49 0.94
N THR A 53 7.47 -3.37 1.58
CA THR A 53 8.68 -2.98 2.33
C THR A 53 9.72 -2.30 1.44
N CYS A 54 9.91 -2.84 0.23
CA CYS A 54 10.83 -2.30 -0.77
C CYS A 54 10.39 -0.92 -1.27
N GLN A 55 9.12 -0.77 -1.66
CA GLN A 55 8.58 0.50 -2.16
C GLN A 55 8.56 1.60 -1.08
N LEU A 56 8.33 1.23 0.17
CA LEU A 56 8.43 2.14 1.31
C LEU A 56 9.88 2.48 1.72
N LYS A 57 10.89 1.82 1.11
CA LYS A 57 12.32 1.95 1.46
C LYS A 57 12.61 1.70 2.94
N LEU A 58 11.80 0.85 3.58
CA LEU A 58 11.90 0.51 5.00
C LEU A 58 12.72 -0.76 5.25
N GLU A 59 13.40 -1.30 4.22
CA GLU A 59 14.23 -2.49 4.32
C GLU A 59 15.23 -2.42 5.49
N ASN A 60 15.87 -1.26 5.67
CA ASN A 60 16.81 -1.00 6.78
C ASN A 60 16.13 -1.01 8.16
N ALA A 61 14.88 -0.54 8.25
CA ALA A 61 14.09 -0.52 9.49
C ALA A 61 13.57 -1.93 9.85
N THR A 62 13.34 -2.77 8.84
CA THR A 62 12.89 -4.17 9.01
C THR A 62 14.03 -5.17 9.15
N ALA A 63 15.25 -4.87 8.68
CA ALA A 63 16.37 -5.81 8.65
C ALA A 63 16.77 -6.36 10.03
N ASN A 64 16.51 -5.60 11.10
CA ASN A 64 16.82 -5.98 12.48
C ASN A 64 15.59 -6.44 13.29
N LYS A 65 14.43 -6.62 12.64
CA LYS A 65 13.19 -7.02 13.32
C LYS A 65 12.67 -8.36 12.80
N VAL A 66 12.38 -9.26 13.72
CA VAL A 66 11.65 -10.50 13.44
C VAL A 66 10.18 -10.25 13.75
N PHE A 67 9.34 -10.22 12.72
CA PHE A 67 7.89 -10.08 12.89
C PHE A 67 7.26 -11.47 13.01
N GLY A 68 6.40 -11.67 14.01
CA GLY A 68 5.71 -12.93 14.24
C GLY A 68 4.54 -13.15 13.28
N SER A 69 3.84 -12.07 12.94
CA SER A 69 2.68 -12.08 12.06
C SER A 69 2.76 -11.03 10.93
N PHE A 70 1.98 -11.27 9.87
CA PHE A 70 1.83 -10.31 8.76
C PHE A 70 1.30 -8.96 9.25
N ALA A 71 0.29 -8.99 10.13
CA ALA A 71 -0.35 -7.81 10.70
C ALA A 71 0.66 -6.91 11.43
N GLU A 72 1.51 -7.50 12.28
CA GLU A 72 2.54 -6.77 13.02
C GLU A 72 3.57 -6.14 12.10
N ASN A 73 3.97 -6.82 11.02
CA ASN A 73 4.92 -6.27 10.06
C ASN A 73 4.31 -5.08 9.31
N LEU A 74 3.09 -5.24 8.78
CA LEU A 74 2.41 -4.14 8.07
C LEU A 74 2.14 -2.94 8.99
N ALA A 75 1.67 -3.19 10.21
CA ALA A 75 1.46 -2.15 11.21
C ALA A 75 2.76 -1.42 11.55
N PHE A 76 3.87 -2.14 11.71
CA PHE A 76 5.17 -1.52 11.98
C PHE A 76 5.67 -0.67 10.80
N LEU A 77 5.49 -1.14 9.56
CA LEU A 77 5.86 -0.37 8.36
C LEU A 77 5.09 0.94 8.29
N LEU A 78 3.77 0.89 8.54
CA LEU A 78 2.91 2.07 8.52
C LEU A 78 3.18 3.01 9.70
N GLU A 79 3.47 2.47 10.87
CA GLU A 79 3.86 3.26 12.04
C GLU A 79 5.20 3.97 11.83
N SER A 80 6.15 3.31 11.15
CA SER A 80 7.44 3.92 10.79
C SER A 80 7.27 5.15 9.90
N LEU A 81 6.20 5.21 9.10
CA LEU A 81 5.84 6.36 8.28
C LEU A 81 5.09 7.44 9.06
N ARG A 82 4.33 7.06 10.10
CA ARG A 82 3.62 7.98 11.01
C ARG A 82 4.55 8.66 12.02
N CYS A 83 5.65 8.01 12.36
CA CYS A 83 6.61 8.50 13.37
C CYS A 83 7.57 9.58 12.82
N GLY A 84 7.50 9.89 11.52
CA GLY A 84 8.04 11.14 10.97
C GLY A 84 7.22 12.32 11.49
N SER A 85 7.87 13.32 12.08
CA SER A 85 7.33 14.51 12.77
C SER A 85 5.88 14.91 12.43
N LYS A 86 5.10 15.31 13.45
CA LYS A 86 3.67 15.73 13.40
C LYS A 86 3.27 16.74 12.31
N GLU A 87 4.22 17.36 11.62
CA GLU A 87 4.02 18.33 10.53
C GLU A 87 4.16 17.69 9.12
N THR A 88 4.64 16.43 9.01
CA THR A 88 4.97 15.76 7.74
C THR A 88 4.59 14.27 7.76
N SER A 89 3.38 13.93 8.22
CA SER A 89 2.86 12.57 8.04
C SER A 89 2.72 12.30 6.55
N LYS A 90 3.52 11.38 6.01
CA LYS A 90 3.54 11.06 4.58
C LYS A 90 2.32 10.20 4.26
N PRO A 91 1.36 10.68 3.46
CA PRO A 91 0.23 9.86 3.08
C PRO A 91 0.73 8.66 2.25
N VAL A 92 0.23 7.48 2.58
CA VAL A 92 0.51 6.25 1.81
C VAL A 92 -0.72 5.90 1.00
N ILE A 93 -0.52 5.75 -0.31
CA ILE A 93 -1.59 5.37 -1.23
C ILE A 93 -1.30 3.95 -1.71
N PHE A 94 -2.19 3.00 -1.39
CA PHE A 94 -2.11 1.64 -1.90
C PHE A 94 -2.95 1.50 -3.17
N ILE A 95 -2.33 1.00 -4.23
CA ILE A 95 -3.00 0.62 -5.49
C ILE A 95 -2.88 -0.89 -5.64
N LEU A 96 -4.02 -1.54 -5.81
CA LEU A 96 -4.12 -2.98 -6.02
C LEU A 96 -4.64 -3.22 -7.44
N ASP A 97 -3.74 -3.61 -8.34
CA ASP A 97 -4.08 -4.08 -9.68
C ASP A 97 -4.51 -5.55 -9.60
N GLU A 98 -5.50 -5.95 -10.41
CA GLU A 98 -6.11 -7.30 -10.35
C GLU A 98 -6.60 -7.66 -8.94
N PHE A 99 -7.42 -6.78 -8.34
CA PHE A 99 -7.94 -6.94 -6.99
C PHE A 99 -8.60 -8.30 -6.72
N ASP A 100 -9.24 -8.88 -7.73
CA ASP A 100 -9.85 -10.20 -7.67
C ASP A 100 -8.84 -11.29 -7.32
N LEU A 101 -7.59 -11.21 -7.79
CA LEU A 101 -6.55 -12.18 -7.46
C LEU A 101 -6.17 -12.11 -5.98
N PHE A 102 -6.12 -10.92 -5.39
CA PHE A 102 -5.90 -10.77 -3.94
C PHE A 102 -7.04 -11.36 -3.10
N CYS A 103 -8.27 -11.37 -3.63
CA CYS A 103 -9.39 -12.06 -2.98
C CYS A 103 -9.25 -13.60 -2.98
N HIS A 104 -8.48 -14.15 -3.91
CA HIS A 104 -8.22 -15.60 -3.98
C HIS A 104 -7.06 -16.05 -3.08
N HIS A 105 -6.32 -15.10 -2.48
CA HIS A 105 -5.26 -15.44 -1.53
C HIS A 105 -5.82 -16.14 -0.30
N ARG A 106 -5.01 -17.06 0.25
CA ARG A 106 -5.39 -17.84 1.43
C ARG A 106 -5.65 -16.90 2.62
N ASN A 107 -6.87 -16.97 3.16
CA ASN A 107 -7.36 -16.16 4.28
C ASN A 107 -7.47 -14.63 4.02
N GLN A 108 -7.22 -14.16 2.79
CA GLN A 108 -7.30 -12.74 2.43
C GLN A 108 -6.56 -11.81 3.42
N THR A 109 -5.44 -12.29 3.96
CA THR A 109 -4.75 -11.67 5.10
C THR A 109 -4.32 -10.25 4.76
N LEU A 110 -3.75 -10.04 3.56
CA LEU A 110 -3.37 -8.71 3.07
C LEU A 110 -4.53 -7.73 3.08
N LEU A 111 -5.66 -8.10 2.47
CA LEU A 111 -6.84 -7.23 2.34
C LEU A 111 -7.43 -6.90 3.71
N TYR A 112 -7.58 -7.91 4.57
CA TYR A 112 -8.09 -7.71 5.93
C TYR A 112 -7.24 -6.70 6.70
N ASN A 113 -5.91 -6.86 6.69
CA ASN A 113 -5.00 -5.96 7.40
C ASN A 113 -4.97 -4.56 6.79
N LEU A 114 -4.99 -4.44 5.46
CA LEU A 114 -4.98 -3.15 4.79
C LEU A 114 -6.26 -2.36 5.08
N PHE A 115 -7.42 -3.03 5.09
CA PHE A 115 -8.69 -2.41 5.45
C PHE A 115 -8.79 -2.07 6.94
N ASP A 116 -8.31 -2.95 7.82
CA ASP A 116 -8.27 -2.72 9.28
C ASP A 116 -7.42 -1.49 9.62
N VAL A 117 -6.23 -1.37 9.02
CA VAL A 117 -5.39 -0.18 9.22
C VAL A 117 -6.02 1.07 8.62
N ALA A 118 -6.64 0.96 7.44
CA ALA A 118 -7.30 2.10 6.83
C ALA A 118 -8.57 2.53 7.59
N GLN A 119 -9.17 1.66 8.41
CA GLN A 119 -10.31 1.97 9.28
C GLN A 119 -9.86 2.50 10.64
N SER A 120 -8.71 2.04 11.13
CA SER A 120 -8.09 2.48 12.38
C SER A 120 -7.27 3.78 12.25
N ALA A 121 -7.13 4.29 11.02
CA ALA A 121 -6.41 5.54 10.70
C ALA A 121 -7.33 6.78 10.76
#